data_AF-Q9TTQ8-F1
#
_entry.id   AF-Q9TTQ8-F1
#
_cell.length_a   1.000
_cell.length_b   1.000
_cell.length_c   1.000
_cell.angle_alpha   90.00
_cell.angle_beta   90.00
_cell.angle_gamma   90.00
#
_symmetry.space_group_name_H-M   'P 1'
#
loop_
_entity.id
_entity.type
_entity.pdbx_description
1 polymer ?
#
loop_
_entity_poly.entity_id
_entity_poly.type
_entity_poly.pdbx_seq_one_letter_code
_entity_poly.pdbx_strand_id
1 'polypeptide(L)' 'MFQALAKASAALGPRAAGWVRTMASHQLLVAPPKALLKPLSIPTRLLLGPGPSNLPPRTMAAGGLQMIGHMHKETYQ' A
#
# COMPACT_ATOMS: atom_id res chain seq x y z
N MET A 1 -24.37 -37.01 -16.66
CA MET A 1 -23.98 -35.89 -17.55
C MET A 1 -23.52 -34.73 -16.68
N PHE A 2 -22.20 -34.52 -16.55
CA PHE A 2 -21.64 -33.43 -15.74
C PHE A 2 -21.22 -32.30 -16.68
N GLN A 3 -21.86 -31.13 -16.58
CA GLN A 3 -21.41 -29.93 -17.28
C GLN A 3 -20.37 -29.19 -16.44
N ALA A 4 -19.17 -29.00 -17.00
CA ALA A 4 -18.10 -28.23 -16.39
C ALA A 4 -18.35 -26.73 -16.62
N LEU A 5 -18.51 -25.98 -15.54
CA LEU A 5 -18.60 -24.51 -15.57
C LEU A 5 -17.19 -23.92 -15.74
N ALA A 6 -16.86 -23.43 -16.93
CA ALA A 6 -15.59 -22.74 -17.17
C ALA A 6 -15.62 -21.36 -16.47
N LYS A 7 -14.80 -21.17 -15.43
CA LYS A 7 -14.55 -19.85 -14.84
C LYS A 7 -13.66 -19.04 -15.80
N ALA A 8 -14.26 -18.05 -16.47
CA ALA A 8 -13.50 -17.04 -17.19
C ALA A 8 -12.78 -16.13 -16.18
N SER A 9 -11.47 -16.30 -16.03
CA SER A 9 -10.63 -15.36 -15.29
C SER A 9 -10.24 -14.23 -16.24
N ALA A 10 -10.80 -13.04 -16.03
CA ALA A 10 -10.34 -11.84 -16.72
C ALA A 10 -8.96 -11.45 -16.15
N ALA A 11 -7.89 -11.87 -16.81
CA ALA A 11 -6.56 -11.35 -16.54
C ALA A 11 -6.50 -9.91 -17.06
N LEU A 12 -6.67 -8.93 -16.16
CA LEU A 12 -6.41 -7.53 -16.45
C LEU A 12 -4.90 -7.35 -16.59
N GLY A 13 -4.36 -7.60 -17.79
CA GLY A 13 -2.97 -7.26 -18.10
C GLY A 13 -2.74 -5.75 -17.93
N PRO A 14 -1.50 -5.30 -17.63
CA PRO A 14 -1.21 -3.88 -17.48
C PRO A 14 -1.33 -3.23 -18.86
N ARG A 15 -2.48 -2.60 -19.12
CA ARG A 15 -2.68 -1.78 -20.30
C ARG A 15 -1.64 -0.66 -20.22
N ALA A 16 -0.67 -0.72 -21.13
CA ALA A 16 0.38 0.28 -21.29
C ALA A 16 -0.21 1.68 -21.10
N ALA A 17 0.46 2.47 -20.24
CA ALA A 17 0.09 3.80 -19.79
C ALA A 17 -0.57 4.63 -20.90
N GLY A 18 -1.90 4.55 -20.94
CA GLY A 18 -2.74 5.42 -21.75
C GLY A 18 -2.59 6.83 -21.18
N TRP A 19 -2.33 7.78 -22.08
CA TRP A 19 -2.17 9.20 -21.83
C TRP A 19 -2.92 9.69 -20.59
N VAL A 20 -2.18 9.95 -19.51
CA VAL A 20 -2.72 10.67 -18.37
C VAL A 20 -2.96 12.09 -18.87
N ARG A 21 -4.23 12.48 -19.07
CA ARG A 21 -4.60 13.89 -19.19
C ARG A 21 -4.30 14.55 -17.84
N THR A 22 -3.09 15.05 -17.68
CA THR A 22 -2.72 15.87 -16.52
C THR A 22 -3.43 17.22 -16.65
N MET A 23 -4.08 17.71 -15.59
CA MET A 23 -4.68 19.05 -15.53
C MET A 23 -3.65 20.20 -15.53
N ALA A 24 -2.38 19.89 -15.84
CA ALA A 24 -1.28 20.84 -15.88
C ALA A 24 -1.15 21.43 -17.29
N SER A 25 -0.76 22.71 -17.37
CA SER A 25 -0.45 23.39 -18.63
C SER A 25 0.82 22.87 -19.32
N HIS A 26 1.64 22.09 -18.60
CA HIS A 26 2.91 21.56 -19.07
C HIS A 26 3.04 20.07 -18.74
N GLN A 27 3.83 19.36 -19.53
CA GLN A 27 4.10 17.94 -19.31
C GLN A 27 5.00 17.71 -18.09
N LEU A 28 4.75 16.63 -17.35
CA LEU A 28 5.62 16.18 -16.28
C LEU A 28 6.88 15.53 -16.90
N LEU A 29 8.05 16.08 -16.59
CA LEU A 29 9.33 15.56 -17.09
C LEU A 29 9.83 14.33 -16.32
N VAL A 30 9.27 14.09 -15.13
CA VAL A 30 9.63 12.96 -14.28
C VAL A 30 8.59 11.85 -14.44
N ALA A 31 9.02 10.70 -14.95
CA ALA A 31 8.18 9.53 -15.06
C ALA A 31 7.88 8.90 -13.67
N PRO A 32 6.75 8.19 -13.51
CA PRO A 32 6.45 7.46 -12.28
C PRO A 32 7.57 6.45 -11.92
N PRO A 33 8.09 6.45 -10.67
CA PRO A 33 9.13 5.52 -10.25
C PRO A 33 8.65 4.07 -10.31
N LYS A 34 9.27 3.26 -11.18
CA LYS A 34 8.91 1.84 -11.37
C LYS A 34 9.02 1.01 -10.08
N ALA A 35 9.87 1.42 -9.13
CA ALA A 35 10.06 0.70 -7.86
C ALA A 35 8.81 0.75 -6.96
N LEU A 36 8.08 1.88 -6.95
CA LEU A 36 6.86 2.06 -6.13
C LEU A 36 5.66 1.28 -6.66
N LEU A 37 5.75 0.75 -7.89
CA LEU A 37 4.73 -0.13 -8.47
C LEU A 37 4.83 -1.56 -7.92
N LYS A 38 5.91 -1.91 -7.23
CA LYS A 38 6.08 -3.22 -6.59
C LYS A 38 5.49 -3.17 -5.17
N PRO A 39 4.88 -4.26 -4.67
CA PRO A 39 4.45 -4.34 -3.28
C PRO A 39 5.61 -4.11 -2.31
N LEU A 40 5.34 -3.39 -1.22
CA LEU A 40 6.30 -3.24 -0.12
C LEU A 40 6.50 -4.58 0.57
N SER A 41 7.75 -4.99 0.75
CA SER A 41 8.12 -6.25 1.41
C SER A 41 9.18 -5.99 2.47
N ILE A 42 8.96 -6.47 3.69
CA ILE A 42 9.86 -6.29 4.84
C ILE A 42 10.18 -7.69 5.42
N PRO A 43 11.46 -8.03 5.65
CA PRO A 43 11.82 -9.34 6.20
C PRO A 43 11.48 -9.46 7.69
N THR A 44 11.07 -10.66 8.11
CA THR A 44 10.87 -10.98 9.54
C THR A 44 12.21 -11.22 10.23
N ARG A 45 12.54 -10.42 11.25
CA ARG A 45 13.81 -10.47 11.99
C ARG A 45 13.57 -10.33 13.49
N LEU A 46 14.30 -11.09 14.28
CA LEU A 46 14.42 -10.86 15.73
C LEU A 46 15.56 -9.86 15.98
N LEU A 47 15.24 -8.73 16.60
CA LEU A 47 16.13 -7.59 16.80
C LEU A 47 16.69 -7.62 18.23
N LEU A 48 17.91 -8.13 18.39
CA LEU A 48 18.62 -8.26 19.68
C LEU A 48 19.79 -7.27 19.84
N GLY A 49 19.85 -6.24 18.99
CA GLY A 49 20.83 -5.17 19.10
C GLY A 49 20.44 -4.11 20.15
N PRO A 50 21.24 -3.04 20.30
CA PRO A 50 20.96 -1.97 21.27
C PRO A 50 19.69 -1.15 20.94
N GLY A 51 19.10 -1.34 19.77
CA GLY A 51 17.85 -0.70 19.32
C GLY A 51 17.86 -0.44 17.81
N PRO A 52 16.68 -0.33 17.17
CA PRO A 52 15.33 -0.48 17.71
C PRO A 52 14.96 -1.94 18.03
N SER A 53 13.97 -2.14 18.90
CA SER A 53 13.46 -3.46 19.30
C SER A 53 12.22 -3.87 18.50
N ASN A 54 11.85 -5.16 18.54
CA ASN A 54 10.62 -5.64 17.93
C ASN A 54 9.38 -5.05 18.62
N LEU A 55 8.38 -4.66 17.82
CA LEU A 55 7.11 -4.12 18.33
C LEU A 55 6.24 -5.23 18.93
N PRO A 56 5.62 -5.01 20.11
CA PRO A 56 4.61 -5.92 20.62
C PRO A 56 3.34 -5.87 19.76
N PRO A 57 2.52 -6.94 19.72
CA PRO A 57 1.33 -7.00 18.85
C PRO A 57 0.36 -5.83 19.03
N ARG A 58 0.17 -5.35 20.26
CA ARG A 58 -0.72 -4.21 20.56
C ARG A 58 -0.27 -2.92 19.89
N THR A 59 1.03 -2.60 19.94
CA THR A 59 1.57 -1.39 19.32
C THR A 59 1.56 -1.49 17.80
N MET A 60 1.82 -2.69 17.25
CA MET A 60 1.70 -2.95 15.83
C MET A 60 0.26 -2.74 15.33
N ALA A 61 -0.73 -3.27 16.04
CA ALA A 61 -2.14 -3.09 15.71
C ALA A 61 -2.57 -1.62 15.79
N ALA A 62 -2.09 -0.88 16.79
CA ALA A 62 -2.39 0.55 16.94
C ALA A 62 -1.92 1.39 15.74
N GLY A 63 -0.79 1.03 15.11
CA GLY A 63 -0.28 1.71 13.92
C GLY A 63 -1.15 1.53 12.66
N GLY A 64 -2.06 0.57 12.65
CA GLY A 64 -3.03 0.34 11.57
C GLY A 64 -4.39 1.03 11.77
N LEU A 65 -4.57 1.80 12.84
CA LEU A 65 -5.82 2.51 13.10
C LEU A 65 -5.98 3.73 12.17
N GLN A 66 -7.23 4.10 11.92
CA GLN A 66 -7.58 5.24 11.08
C GLN A 66 -7.13 6.56 11.71
N MET A 67 -6.70 7.51 10.86
CA MET A 67 -6.37 8.86 11.32
C MET A 67 -7.59 9.58 11.91
N ILE A 68 -7.38 10.24 13.05
CA ILE A 68 -8.32 11.16 13.67
C ILE A 68 -7.75 12.58 13.66
N GLY A 69 -8.60 13.60 13.86
CA GLY A 69 -8.15 14.97 13.99
C GLY A 69 -7.20 15.11 15.18
N HIS A 70 -6.08 15.83 15.00
CA HIS A 70 -5.09 15.98 16.06
C HIS A 70 -5.67 16.60 17.34
N MET A 71 -6.66 17.51 17.23
CA MET A 71 -7.43 18.09 18.35
C MET A 71 -8.73 17.35 18.69
N HIS A 72 -8.85 16.07 18.35
CA HIS A 72 -10.02 15.29 18.73
C HIS A 72 -10.13 15.19 20.26
N LYS A 73 -11.38 15.20 20.75
CA LYS A 73 -11.68 15.18 22.19
C LYS A 73 -11.03 13.98 22.90
N GLU A 74 -11.01 12.82 22.24
CA GLU A 74 -10.42 11.58 22.74
C GLU A 74 -8.88 11.62 22.89
N THR A 75 -8.21 12.60 22.29
CA THR A 75 -6.75 12.76 22.40
C THR A 75 -6.34 13.58 23.62
N TYR A 76 -7.22 14.47 24.11
CA TYR A 76 -6.92 15.49 25.13
C TYR A 76 -7.82 15.43 26.38
N GLN A 77 -8.72 14.46 26.48
CA GLN A 77 -9.59 14.25 27.65
C GLN A 77 -9.39 12.85 28.21
#